data_AF-A0A2V8F104-F1
#
_entry.id   AF-A0A2V8F104-F1
#
_cell.length_a   1.000
_cell.length_b   1.000
_cell.length_c   1.000
_cell.angle_alpha   90.00
_cell.angle_beta   90.00
_cell.angle_gamma   90.00
#
_symmetry.space_group_name_H-M   'P 1'
#
loop_
_entity.id
_entity.type
_entity.pdbx_description
1 polymer ?
#
loop_
_entity_poly.entity_id
_entity_poly.type
_entity_poly.pdbx_seq_one_letter_code
_entity_poly.pdbx_strand_id
1 'polypeptide(L)'
;MVPFAILAATLGVDWFVSAPKKAWRTIGVCLLALIPIQFVYYYRDYFTDYRLRSNSWFEYNLGGALEQVITRDDRAHAPAIYLSSEISWIDSYWRFYLVKHGREDLLQRTTYFEAAKLLVQTMPARSILLSRVGEATVETLTKTGQLRKVDVVKEPDNTASFAIYER
;
A
#
# COMPACT_ATOMS: atom_id res chain seq x y z
N MET A 1 6.97 22.67 -16.40
CA MET A 1 6.56 21.88 -17.58
C MET A 1 5.05 21.91 -17.83
N VAL A 2 4.20 21.75 -16.81
CA VAL A 2 2.72 21.79 -16.96
C VAL A 2 2.18 23.06 -17.66
N PRO A 3 2.62 24.29 -17.34
CA PRO A 3 2.09 25.49 -18.01
C PRO A 3 2.42 25.57 -19.51
N PHE A 4 3.62 25.13 -19.90
CA PHE A 4 4.05 25.12 -21.30
C PHE A 4 3.31 24.07 -22.12
N ALA A 5 2.99 22.91 -21.53
CA ALA A 5 2.19 21.88 -22.17
C ALA A 5 0.74 22.35 -22.42
N ILE A 6 0.15 23.07 -21.45
CA ILE A 6 -1.18 23.66 -21.60
C ILE A 6 -1.18 24.69 -22.73
N LEU A 7 -0.22 25.62 -22.75
CA LEU A 7 -0.11 26.63 -23.80
C LEU A 7 0.08 26.02 -25.20
N ALA A 8 0.95 25.01 -25.31
CA ALA A 8 1.17 24.30 -26.58
C ALA A 8 -0.10 23.59 -27.06
N ALA A 9 -0.85 22.96 -26.15
CA ALA A 9 -2.12 22.31 -26.48
C ALA A 9 -3.18 23.32 -26.93
N THR A 10 -3.34 24.45 -26.23
CA THR A 10 -4.33 25.48 -26.59
C THR A 10 -4.01 26.16 -27.92
N LEU A 11 -2.73 26.51 -28.14
CA LEU A 11 -2.29 27.12 -29.40
C LEU A 11 -2.39 26.14 -30.56
N GLY A 12 -2.09 24.85 -30.33
CA GLY A 12 -2.24 23.80 -31.33
C GLY A 12 -3.70 23.61 -31.76
N VAL A 13 -4.63 23.58 -30.80
CA VAL A 13 -6.07 23.48 -31.08
C VAL A 13 -6.56 24.70 -31.88
N ASP A 14 -6.19 25.91 -31.46
CA ASP A 14 -6.55 27.14 -32.16
C ASP A 14 -6.03 27.17 -33.60
N TRP A 15 -4.79 26.71 -33.81
CA TRP A 15 -4.20 26.58 -35.14
C TRP A 15 -4.93 25.55 -36.01
N PHE A 16 -5.27 24.38 -35.48
CA PHE A 16 -6.01 23.36 -36.24
C PHE A 16 -7.41 23.81 -36.63
N VAL A 17 -8.11 24.55 -35.76
CA VAL A 17 -9.46 25.06 -36.01
C VAL A 17 -9.44 26.20 -37.04
N SER A 18 -8.43 27.06 -36.98
CA SER A 18 -8.25 28.20 -37.88
C SER A 18 -7.61 27.83 -39.23
N ALA A 19 -7.20 26.58 -39.42
CA ALA A 19 -6.53 26.15 -40.64
C ALA A 19 -7.44 26.22 -41.88
N PRO A 20 -6.96 26.79 -43.01
CA PRO A 20 -7.77 26.95 -44.22
C PRO A 20 -8.06 25.61 -44.92
N LYS A 21 -7.22 24.59 -44.73
CA LYS A 21 -7.42 23.26 -45.33
C LYS A 21 -8.32 22.41 -44.43
N LYS A 22 -9.40 21.88 -45.00
CA LYS A 22 -10.34 20.97 -44.31
C LYS A 22 -9.64 19.80 -43.60
N ALA A 23 -8.57 19.25 -44.21
CA ALA A 23 -7.79 18.15 -43.64
C ALA A 23 -7.25 18.46 -42.22
N TRP A 24 -6.73 19.67 -41.98
CA TRP A 24 -6.19 20.05 -40.68
C TRP A 24 -7.27 20.23 -39.61
N ARG A 25 -8.43 20.78 -40.00
CA ARG A 25 -9.59 20.87 -39.13
C ARG A 25 -10.11 19.49 -38.73
N THR A 26 -10.18 18.55 -39.68
CA THR A 26 -10.55 17.16 -39.41
C THR A 26 -9.57 16.52 -38.43
N ILE A 27 -8.26 16.68 -38.63
CA ILE A 27 -7.24 16.17 -37.71
C ILE A 27 -7.43 16.74 -36.30
N GLY A 28 -7.64 18.06 -36.17
CA GLY A 28 -7.88 18.71 -34.87
C GLY A 28 -9.12 18.14 -34.16
N VAL A 29 -10.22 17.97 -34.89
CA VAL A 29 -11.44 17.36 -34.34
C VAL A 29 -11.20 15.91 -33.91
N CYS A 30 -10.49 15.12 -34.72
CA CYS A 30 -10.13 13.74 -34.36
C CYS A 30 -9.27 13.69 -33.09
N LEU A 31 -8.28 14.57 -32.95
CA LEU A 31 -7.44 14.66 -31.75
C LEU A 31 -8.25 15.06 -30.51
N LEU A 32 -9.17 16.03 -30.64
CA LEU A 32 -10.06 16.41 -29.54
C LEU A 32 -11.00 15.26 -29.16
N ALA A 33 -11.51 14.50 -30.14
CA ALA A 33 -12.34 13.32 -29.89
C ALA A 33 -11.56 12.17 -29.23
N LEU A 34 -10.24 12.08 -29.44
CA LEU A 34 -9.40 11.09 -28.76
C LEU A 34 -9.26 11.36 -27.25
N ILE A 35 -9.42 12.61 -26.78
CA ILE A 35 -9.34 12.93 -25.35
C ILE A 35 -10.39 12.18 -24.52
N PRO A 36 -11.71 12.28 -24.80
CA PRO A 36 -12.71 11.53 -24.05
C PRO A 36 -12.56 10.01 -24.25
N ILE A 37 -12.10 9.55 -25.42
CA ILE A 37 -11.83 8.13 -25.66
C ILE A 37 -10.72 7.64 -24.73
N GLN A 38 -9.57 8.33 -24.71
CA GLN A 38 -8.46 8.03 -23.81
C GLN A 38 -8.90 8.09 -22.34
N PHE A 39 -9.72 9.09 -21.97
CA PHE A 39 -10.26 9.20 -20.63
C PHE A 39 -11.15 8.02 -20.24
N VAL A 40 -11.98 7.50 -21.14
CA VAL A 40 -12.79 6.30 -20.88
C VAL A 40 -11.90 5.08 -20.59
N TYR A 41 -10.83 4.88 -21.38
CA TYR A 41 -9.88 3.79 -21.11
C TYR A 41 -9.21 3.96 -19.74
N TYR A 42 -8.70 5.15 -19.45
CA TYR A 42 -8.10 5.47 -18.16
C TYR A 42 -9.09 5.27 -17.00
N TYR A 43 -10.32 5.77 -17.14
CA TYR A 43 -11.35 5.67 -16.12
C TYR A 43 -11.69 4.21 -15.80
N ARG A 44 -11.89 3.38 -16.84
CA ARG A 44 -12.16 1.95 -16.64
C ARG A 44 -11.00 1.27 -15.94
N ASP A 45 -9.78 1.50 -16.42
CA ASP A 45 -8.58 0.92 -15.85
C ASP A 45 -8.32 1.36 -14.40
N TYR A 46 -8.57 2.64 -14.09
CA TYR A 46 -8.46 3.22 -12.75
C TYR A 46 -9.36 2.49 -11.73
N PHE A 47 -10.60 2.19 -12.12
CA PHE A 47 -11.56 1.50 -11.25
C PHE A 47 -11.47 -0.04 -11.30
N THR A 48 -10.65 -0.61 -12.18
CA THR A 48 -10.41 -2.06 -12.24
C THR A 48 -9.00 -2.42 -11.79
N ASP A 49 -8.06 -2.50 -12.72
CA ASP A 49 -6.78 -3.18 -12.55
C ASP A 49 -5.69 -2.26 -12.03
N TYR A 50 -5.90 -0.94 -12.09
CA TYR A 50 -4.96 0.06 -11.59
C TYR A 50 -4.58 -0.19 -10.12
N ARG A 51 -5.56 -0.56 -9.28
CA ARG A 51 -5.32 -0.88 -7.87
C ARG A 51 -4.35 -2.05 -7.69
N LEU A 52 -4.39 -3.04 -8.59
CA LEU A 52 -3.47 -4.18 -8.54
C LEU A 52 -2.06 -3.80 -9.01
N ARG A 53 -1.95 -3.00 -10.07
CA ARG A 53 -0.64 -2.60 -10.61
C ARG A 53 0.09 -1.54 -9.79
N SER A 54 -0.65 -0.78 -8.98
CA SER A 54 -0.11 0.28 -8.12
C SER A 54 0.03 -0.12 -6.66
N ASN A 55 -0.40 -1.33 -6.25
CA ASN A 55 -0.41 -1.72 -4.84
C ASN A 55 0.97 -1.57 -4.16
N SER A 56 2.06 -1.94 -4.84
CA SER A 56 3.42 -1.83 -4.33
C SER A 56 3.86 -0.38 -4.12
N TRP A 57 3.37 0.55 -4.95
CA TRP A 57 3.62 1.99 -4.79
C TRP A 57 2.89 2.58 -3.58
N PHE A 58 1.84 1.91 -3.09
CA PHE A 58 1.05 2.32 -1.93
C PHE A 58 1.29 1.45 -0.69
N GLU A 59 2.44 0.77 -0.63
CA GLU A 59 2.83 -0.11 0.50
C GLU A 59 1.85 -1.27 0.75
N TYR A 60 1.21 -1.78 -0.33
CA TYR A 60 0.28 -2.90 -0.25
C TYR A 60 -0.86 -2.63 0.74
N ASN A 61 -1.54 -3.67 1.23
CA ASN A 61 -2.55 -3.55 2.27
C ASN A 61 -1.95 -3.42 3.68
N LEU A 62 -0.93 -2.56 3.86
CA LEU A 62 -0.31 -2.31 5.17
C LEU A 62 -1.33 -1.76 6.17
N GLY A 63 -2.24 -0.92 5.69
CA GLY A 63 -3.34 -0.39 6.50
C GLY A 63 -4.19 -1.51 7.12
N GLY A 64 -4.65 -2.46 6.31
CA GLY A 64 -5.40 -3.61 6.81
C GLY A 64 -4.59 -4.48 7.77
N ALA A 65 -3.27 -4.57 7.58
CA ALA A 65 -2.41 -5.30 8.50
C ALA A 65 -2.31 -4.63 9.88
N LEU A 66 -2.13 -3.31 9.91
CA LEU A 66 -2.07 -2.54 11.16
C LEU A 66 -3.42 -2.53 11.89
N GLU A 67 -4.53 -2.37 11.18
CA GLU A 67 -5.88 -2.45 11.75
C GLU A 67 -6.15 -3.81 12.38
N GLN A 68 -5.67 -4.88 11.75
CA GLN A 68 -5.77 -6.22 12.30
C GLN A 68 -4.91 -6.43 13.56
N VAL A 69 -3.72 -5.81 13.64
CA VAL A 69 -2.90 -5.83 14.86
C VAL A 69 -3.64 -5.12 16.00
N ILE A 70 -4.19 -3.93 15.75
CA ILE A 70 -4.97 -3.16 16.74
C ILE A 70 -6.20 -3.96 17.21
N THR A 71 -6.98 -4.49 16.27
CA THR A 71 -8.19 -5.28 16.57
C THR A 71 -7.87 -6.54 17.39
N ARG A 72 -6.72 -7.17 17.13
CA ARG A 72 -6.26 -8.33 17.92
C ARG A 72 -5.88 -7.93 19.33
N ASP A 73 -5.20 -6.80 19.47
CA ASP A 73 -4.87 -6.28 20.79
C ASP A 73 -6.12 -5.95 21.61
N ASP A 74 -7.15 -5.34 21.01
CA ASP A 74 -8.42 -5.06 21.72
C ASP A 74 -9.02 -6.32 22.36
N ARG A 75 -8.83 -7.49 21.74
CA ARG A 75 -9.35 -8.78 22.22
C ARG A 75 -8.41 -9.45 23.21
N ALA A 76 -7.12 -9.48 22.91
CA ALA A 76 -6.14 -10.32 23.59
C ALA A 76 -5.23 -9.56 24.56
N HIS A 77 -5.19 -8.24 24.51
CA HIS A 77 -4.30 -7.36 25.27
C HIS A 77 -2.87 -7.89 25.25
N ALA A 78 -2.26 -7.90 24.06
CA ALA A 78 -0.93 -8.43 23.87
C ALA A 78 0.09 -7.65 24.71
N PRO A 79 1.03 -8.31 25.40
CA PRO A 79 2.01 -7.62 26.23
C PRO A 79 2.95 -6.72 25.43
N ALA A 80 3.24 -7.07 24.18
CA ALA A 80 4.07 -6.31 23.28
C ALA A 80 3.66 -6.52 21.81
N ILE A 81 3.95 -5.51 20.99
CA ILE A 81 3.71 -5.50 19.55
C ILE A 81 5.07 -5.36 18.86
N TYR A 82 5.40 -6.30 17.98
CA TYR A 82 6.65 -6.32 17.23
C TYR A 82 6.38 -6.01 15.77
N LEU A 83 6.98 -4.95 15.24
CA LEU A 83 6.80 -4.54 13.84
C LEU A 83 8.13 -4.66 13.10
N SER A 84 8.14 -5.37 11.96
CA SER A 84 9.36 -5.52 11.16
C SER A 84 9.78 -4.18 10.56
N SER A 85 11.04 -3.79 10.79
CA SER A 85 11.68 -2.62 10.21
C SER A 85 11.94 -2.76 8.71
N GLU A 86 11.75 -3.96 8.13
CA GLU A 86 11.85 -4.18 6.68
C GLU A 86 10.61 -3.67 5.93
N ILE A 87 9.53 -3.36 6.66
CA ILE A 87 8.35 -2.71 6.09
C ILE A 87 8.64 -1.21 5.94
N SER A 88 8.65 -0.73 4.70
CA SER A 88 8.87 0.68 4.39
C SER A 88 7.83 1.57 5.08
N TRP A 89 8.30 2.67 5.68
CA TRP A 89 7.47 3.65 6.39
C TRP A 89 6.66 3.13 7.59
N ILE A 90 6.98 1.94 8.11
CA ILE A 90 6.21 1.29 9.19
C ILE A 90 6.03 2.16 10.43
N ASP A 91 7.04 2.93 10.84
CA ASP A 91 6.92 3.83 12.00
C ASP A 91 5.88 4.93 11.77
N SER A 92 5.92 5.58 10.60
CA SER A 92 4.97 6.65 10.25
C SER A 92 3.55 6.12 10.08
N TYR A 93 3.39 4.98 9.40
CA TYR A 93 2.09 4.32 9.24
C TYR A 93 1.54 3.88 10.59
N TRP A 94 2.37 3.28 11.45
CA TRP A 94 1.91 2.83 12.76
C TRP A 94 1.36 3.98 13.60
N ARG A 95 2.11 5.08 13.73
CA ARG A 95 1.65 6.28 14.44
C ARG A 95 0.35 6.82 13.86
N PHE A 96 0.24 6.90 12.54
CA PHE A 96 -0.98 7.36 11.88
C PHE A 96 -2.19 6.47 12.21
N TYR A 97 -2.03 5.15 12.13
CA TYR A 97 -3.13 4.22 12.44
C TYR A 97 -3.47 4.20 13.92
N LEU A 98 -2.51 4.38 14.82
CA LEU A 98 -2.82 4.53 16.24
C LEU A 98 -3.65 5.78 16.53
N VAL A 99 -3.29 6.93 15.96
CA VAL A 99 -4.09 8.15 16.08
C VAL A 99 -5.48 8.00 15.46
N LYS A 100 -5.56 7.39 14.26
CA LYS A 100 -6.82 7.10 13.57
C LYS A 100 -7.79 6.29 14.44
N HIS A 101 -7.27 5.38 15.26
CA HIS A 101 -8.06 4.47 16.10
C HIS A 101 -8.11 4.87 17.57
N GLY A 102 -7.47 5.97 17.98
CA GLY A 102 -7.40 6.39 19.38
C GLY A 102 -6.67 5.40 20.30
N ARG A 103 -5.64 4.72 19.77
CA ARG A 103 -4.86 3.65 20.42
C ARG A 103 -3.38 4.01 20.58
N GLU A 104 -3.06 5.28 20.79
CA GLU A 104 -1.70 5.76 20.97
C GLU A 104 -0.98 5.12 22.18
N ASP A 105 -1.74 4.53 23.12
CA ASP A 105 -1.21 3.70 24.21
C ASP A 105 -0.30 2.58 23.72
N LEU A 106 -0.59 2.04 22.53
CA LEU A 106 0.17 0.94 21.93
C LEU A 106 1.60 1.32 21.57
N LEU A 107 1.91 2.60 21.38
CA LEU A 107 3.28 3.06 21.10
C LEU A 107 4.26 2.62 22.20
N GLN A 108 3.84 2.65 23.46
CA GLN A 108 4.71 2.31 24.60
C GLN A 108 5.08 0.82 24.63
N ARG A 109 4.27 -0.03 23.97
CA ARG A 109 4.48 -1.48 23.89
C ARG A 109 4.95 -1.94 22.52
N THR A 110 5.28 -1.00 21.63
CA THR A 110 5.72 -1.31 20.28
C THR A 110 7.24 -1.40 20.21
N THR A 111 7.75 -2.48 19.64
CA THR A 111 9.17 -2.69 19.36
C THR A 111 9.37 -2.91 17.86
N TYR A 112 10.22 -2.09 17.26
CA TYR A 112 10.65 -2.31 15.88
C TYR A 112 11.84 -3.29 15.86
N PHE A 113 11.80 -4.27 14.96
CA PHE A 113 12.85 -5.29 14.88
C PHE A 113 13.37 -5.46 13.46
N GLU A 114 14.66 -5.80 13.34
CA GLU A 114 15.24 -6.30 12.10
C GLU A 114 15.18 -7.83 12.12
N ALA A 115 14.76 -8.46 11.03
CA ALA A 115 14.59 -9.92 10.95
C ALA A 115 15.84 -10.67 11.40
N ALA A 116 17.02 -10.21 10.96
CA ALA A 116 18.31 -10.83 11.26
C ALA A 116 18.70 -10.78 12.75
N LYS A 117 18.12 -9.86 13.53
CA LYS A 117 18.44 -9.64 14.96
C LYS A 117 17.32 -10.11 15.90
N LEU A 118 16.25 -10.72 15.35
CA LEU A 118 15.09 -11.12 16.13
C LEU A 118 15.43 -12.30 17.05
N LEU A 119 15.36 -12.06 18.36
CA LEU A 119 15.53 -13.09 19.40
C LEU A 119 14.17 -13.45 19.99
N VAL A 120 13.50 -14.46 19.43
CA VAL A 120 12.14 -14.84 19.87
C VAL A 120 12.06 -15.15 21.36
N GLN A 121 13.14 -15.70 21.94
CA GLN A 121 13.22 -16.08 23.36
C GLN A 121 13.04 -14.88 24.32
N THR A 122 13.31 -13.65 23.88
CA THR A 122 13.13 -12.45 24.71
C THR A 122 11.75 -11.82 24.59
N MET A 123 10.94 -12.19 23.59
CA MET A 123 9.63 -11.59 23.35
C MET A 123 8.58 -12.11 24.35
N PRO A 124 7.82 -11.33 25.11
CA PRO A 124 6.81 -11.92 26.01
C PRO A 124 5.84 -12.89 25.30
N ALA A 125 5.40 -13.96 25.97
CA ALA A 125 4.42 -14.89 25.39
C ALA A 125 3.13 -14.15 25.00
N ARG A 126 2.46 -14.58 23.92
CA ARG A 126 1.28 -13.89 23.34
C ARG A 126 1.56 -12.50 22.75
N SER A 127 2.83 -12.13 22.56
CA SER A 127 3.16 -10.93 21.80
C SER A 127 2.73 -11.08 20.35
N ILE A 128 2.25 -9.99 19.76
CA ILE A 128 1.86 -9.94 18.35
C ILE A 128 3.08 -9.49 17.55
N LEU A 129 3.32 -10.13 16.42
CA LEU A 129 4.38 -9.77 15.48
C LEU A 129 3.81 -9.57 14.08
N LEU A 130 4.21 -8.50 13.39
CA LEU A 130 3.87 -8.19 12.01
C LEU A 130 5.12 -8.19 11.13
N SER A 131 5.09 -8.94 10.03
CA SER A 131 6.17 -8.99 9.05
C SER A 131 5.65 -9.08 7.62
N ARG A 132 6.52 -8.86 6.62
CA ARG A 132 6.19 -9.21 5.23
C ARG A 132 6.13 -10.73 5.07
N VAL A 133 5.28 -11.20 4.16
CA VAL A 133 5.28 -12.61 3.75
C VAL A 133 6.57 -12.90 3.00
N GLY A 134 7.20 -14.06 3.26
CA GLY A 134 8.48 -14.43 2.64
C GLY A 134 9.73 -13.98 3.39
N GLU A 135 9.59 -13.28 4.52
CA GLU A 135 10.74 -12.87 5.35
C GLU A 135 11.43 -14.10 5.98
N ALA A 136 12.62 -14.45 5.49
CA ALA A 136 13.25 -15.76 5.70
C ALA A 136 13.44 -16.15 7.17
N THR A 137 13.82 -15.20 8.02
CA THR A 137 13.99 -15.45 9.47
C THR A 137 12.65 -15.76 10.13
N VAL A 138 11.61 -14.98 9.85
CA VAL A 138 10.27 -15.18 10.42
C VAL A 138 9.66 -16.49 9.94
N GLU A 139 9.88 -16.87 8.68
CA GLU A 139 9.45 -18.18 8.16
C GLU A 139 10.14 -19.35 8.86
N THR A 140 11.45 -19.24 9.11
CA THR A 140 12.21 -20.26 9.84
C THR A 140 11.69 -20.42 11.27
N LEU A 141 11.41 -19.31 11.95
CA LEU A 141 10.84 -19.30 13.29
C LEU A 141 9.43 -19.90 13.33
N THR A 142 8.65 -19.69 12.27
CA THR A 142 7.34 -20.32 12.11
C THR A 142 7.45 -21.83 11.90
N LYS A 143 8.36 -22.28 11.03
CA LYS A 143 8.60 -23.71 10.75
C LYS A 143 9.13 -24.47 11.96
N THR A 144 9.92 -23.81 12.80
CA THR A 144 10.44 -24.38 14.06
C THR A 144 9.44 -24.32 15.22
N GLY A 145 8.23 -23.80 14.99
CA GLY A 145 7.17 -23.75 15.99
C GLY A 145 7.35 -22.67 17.08
N GLN A 146 8.32 -21.77 16.91
CA GLN A 146 8.58 -20.67 17.85
C GLN A 146 7.62 -19.49 17.65
N LEU A 147 7.07 -19.35 16.44
CA LEU A 147 6.02 -18.39 16.13
C LEU A 147 4.86 -19.12 15.48
N ARG A 148 3.64 -18.74 15.87
CA ARG A 148 2.41 -19.24 15.27
C ARG A 148 1.86 -18.18 14.34
N LYS A 149 1.71 -18.49 13.06
CA LYS A 149 1.01 -17.61 12.12
C LYS A 149 -0.48 -17.60 12.45
N VAL A 150 -1.02 -16.43 12.79
CA VAL A 150 -2.41 -16.24 13.22
C VAL A 150 -3.27 -15.54 12.17
N ASP A 151 -2.65 -14.82 11.23
CA ASP A 151 -3.34 -14.26 10.07
C ASP A 151 -2.42 -13.99 8.90
N VAL A 152 -3.05 -13.78 7.75
CA VAL A 152 -2.42 -13.30 6.53
C VAL A 152 -3.29 -12.19 5.94
N VAL A 153 -2.69 -11.02 5.78
CA VAL A 153 -3.32 -9.87 5.14
C VAL A 153 -3.06 -9.97 3.66
N LYS A 154 -4.15 -10.01 2.89
CA LYS A 154 -4.14 -10.19 1.44
C LYS A 154 -4.46 -8.90 0.71
N GLU A 155 -3.96 -8.84 -0.51
CA GLU A 155 -4.33 -7.87 -1.53
C GLU A 155 -5.66 -8.26 -2.20
N PRO A 156 -6.26 -7.34 -2.98
CA PRO A 156 -7.53 -7.61 -3.68
C PRO A 156 -7.49 -8.79 -4.67
N ASP A 157 -6.31 -9.18 -5.15
CA ASP A 157 -6.09 -10.36 -6.01
C ASP A 157 -5.81 -11.65 -5.21
N ASN A 158 -6.00 -11.62 -3.88
CA ASN A 158 -5.67 -12.67 -2.93
C ASN A 158 -4.17 -12.95 -2.73
N THR A 159 -3.28 -12.15 -3.31
CA THR A 159 -1.84 -12.24 -3.01
C THR A 159 -1.58 -11.86 -1.56
N ALA A 160 -0.75 -12.64 -0.86
CA ALA A 160 -0.42 -12.40 0.53
C ALA A 160 0.75 -11.41 0.66
N SER A 161 0.51 -10.27 1.33
CA SER A 161 1.54 -9.23 1.50
C SER A 161 2.16 -9.23 2.89
N PHE A 162 1.31 -9.36 3.92
CA PHE A 162 1.74 -9.33 5.31
C PHE A 162 1.17 -10.52 6.07
N ALA A 163 1.89 -10.94 7.10
CA ALA A 163 1.42 -11.97 8.01
C ALA A 163 1.56 -11.50 9.45
N ILE A 164 0.59 -11.91 10.25
CA ILE A 164 0.54 -11.64 11.68
C ILE A 164 0.83 -12.95 12.40
N TYR A 165 1.72 -12.86 13.39
CA TYR A 165 2.21 -13.98 14.16
C TYR A 165 2.00 -13.72 15.65
N GLU A 166 1.95 -14.79 16.41
CA GLU A 166 1.91 -14.79 17.86
C GLU A 166 3.05 -15.68 18.38
N ARG A 167 3.72 -15.25 19.45
CA ARG A 167 4.67 -16.10 20.19
C ARG A 167 3.92 -17.06 21.12
#